data_AF-A0A4Y9PMD6-F1
#
_entry.id   AF-A0A4Y9PMD6-F1
#
_cell.length_a   1.000
_cell.length_b   1.000
_cell.length_c   1.000
_cell.angle_alpha   90.00
_cell.angle_beta   90.00
_cell.angle_gamma   90.00
#
_symmetry.space_group_name_H-M   'P 1'
#
loop_
_entity.id
_entity.type
_entity.pdbx_description
1 polymer ?
#
loop_
_entity_poly.entity_id
_entity_poly.type
_entity_poly.pdbx_seq_one_letter_code
_entity_poly.pdbx_strand_id
1 'polypeptide(L)'
;MQSASAHRRGAGRRGGVRGPLGLPALHRVSDTKPRREGEAVPTGPASPSRTSGRDRVDVRGWLGGIRLSGFMVIMLGLVVLAAFVLAPTVGTYLDQRQQIAALQEAVALSEKEVADLEAQRERWTDPAYITTQARERLYYVRPGEVVYLVDNDLPAAAVPQEEDKVTDDVAVTRTDWMSQLVRSVATAGLARTAAPTIGVPAPPAP
;
A
#
# COMPACT_ATOMS: atom_id res chain seq x y z
N MET A 1 46.79 -18.42 29.22
CA MET A 1 47.04 -17.45 30.31
C MET A 1 46.65 -16.07 29.81
N GLN A 2 45.99 -15.28 30.68
CA GLN A 2 45.60 -13.86 30.54
C GLN A 2 44.34 -13.65 29.68
N SER A 3 43.13 -13.61 30.24
CA SER A 3 42.53 -12.67 31.20
C SER A 3 42.30 -11.28 30.61
N ALA A 4 41.04 -10.95 30.32
CA ALA A 4 40.56 -9.57 30.30
C ALA A 4 39.05 -9.54 30.62
N SER A 5 38.73 -8.59 31.47
CA SER A 5 37.61 -8.63 32.40
C SER A 5 36.55 -7.60 32.03
N ALA A 6 35.31 -7.89 32.45
CA ALA A 6 34.27 -6.96 32.85
C ALA A 6 33.71 -5.96 31.82
N HIS A 7 32.42 -6.12 31.50
CA HIS A 7 31.54 -4.97 31.50
C HIS A 7 30.18 -5.24 32.17
N ARG A 8 29.89 -4.39 33.15
CA ARG A 8 28.69 -4.31 33.98
C ARG A 8 28.00 -3.00 33.60
N ARG A 9 26.69 -3.04 33.31
CA ARG A 9 25.65 -1.97 33.35
C ARG A 9 24.56 -2.34 32.31
N GLY A 10 23.26 -2.10 32.49
CA GLY A 10 22.50 -1.34 33.47
C GLY A 10 21.03 -1.81 33.49
N ALA A 11 20.34 -1.58 34.61
CA ALA A 11 19.30 -0.54 34.71
C ALA A 11 17.93 -0.94 34.11
N GLY A 12 17.24 -1.87 34.78
CA GLY A 12 15.81 -2.08 34.61
C GLY A 12 15.02 -0.99 35.32
N ARG A 13 14.56 0.03 34.58
CA ARG A 13 13.72 1.12 35.07
C ARG A 13 12.27 0.82 34.68
N ARG A 14 11.54 0.12 35.55
CA ARG A 14 10.10 -0.15 35.37
C ARG A 14 9.29 1.08 35.77
N GLY A 15 8.38 1.45 34.88
CA GLY A 15 7.52 2.62 34.97
C GLY A 15 6.62 2.61 36.21
N GLY A 16 6.45 3.81 36.77
CA GLY A 16 5.45 4.10 37.78
C GLY A 16 4.09 4.31 37.15
N VAL A 17 3.07 3.65 37.70
CA VAL A 17 1.67 4.02 37.58
C VAL A 17 1.02 3.65 38.90
N ARG A 18 0.59 4.66 39.68
CA ARG A 18 -0.56 4.66 40.61
C ARG A 18 -0.47 5.88 41.54
N GLY A 19 -1.26 6.89 41.23
CA GLY A 19 -1.70 7.92 42.17
C GLY A 19 -3.23 7.91 42.20
N PRO A 20 -3.88 7.88 43.37
CA PRO A 20 -5.34 7.89 43.48
C PRO A 20 -5.92 9.31 43.49
N LEU A 21 -7.21 9.34 43.18
CA LEU A 21 -8.15 10.46 43.18
C LEU A 21 -8.02 11.41 44.38
N GLY A 22 -7.95 12.70 44.08
CA GLY A 22 -8.18 13.80 45.01
C GLY A 22 -8.75 15.01 44.26
N LEU A 23 -10.06 15.24 44.40
CA LEU A 23 -10.73 16.50 44.09
C LEU A 23 -10.24 17.57 45.09
N PRO A 24 -10.22 18.87 44.71
CA PRO A 24 -11.42 19.68 44.94
C PRO A 24 -11.73 20.72 43.86
N ALA A 25 -13.00 21.09 43.89
CA ALA A 25 -13.71 22.16 43.20
C ALA A 25 -12.92 23.41 42.85
N LEU A 26 -13.21 24.01 41.68
CA LEU A 26 -13.55 25.43 41.58
C LEU A 26 -14.42 25.74 40.33
N HIS A 27 -15.51 26.45 40.62
CA HIS A 27 -16.16 27.49 39.83
C HIS A 27 -16.85 27.15 38.48
N ARG A 28 -18.09 26.69 38.58
CA ARG A 28 -19.08 26.73 37.50
C ARG A 28 -19.67 28.15 37.42
N VAL A 29 -19.41 28.84 36.31
CA VAL A 29 -20.11 30.07 35.94
C VAL A 29 -21.59 29.73 35.75
N SER A 30 -22.46 30.46 36.44
CA SER A 30 -23.91 30.33 36.30
C SER A 30 -24.44 31.70 35.93
N ASP A 31 -24.63 31.91 34.63
CA ASP A 31 -25.50 32.94 34.11
C ASP A 31 -26.93 32.63 34.53
N THR A 32 -27.56 33.51 35.31
CA THR A 32 -29.03 33.63 35.33
C THR A 32 -29.44 34.95 35.97
N LYS A 33 -29.78 35.93 35.14
CA LYS A 33 -30.51 37.15 35.53
C LYS A 33 -31.90 37.09 34.91
N PRO A 34 -32.95 37.20 35.74
CA PRO A 34 -34.12 37.94 35.27
C PRO A 34 -34.67 38.86 36.36
N ARG A 35 -34.83 40.14 36.02
CA ARG A 35 -35.94 40.93 36.55
C ARG A 35 -36.35 41.99 35.55
N ARG A 36 -37.62 41.91 35.16
CA ARG A 36 -38.39 42.83 34.30
C ARG A 36 -38.91 44.02 35.11
N GLU A 37 -39.41 45.00 34.37
CA GLU A 37 -40.17 46.24 34.70
C GLU A 37 -39.30 47.49 34.56
N GLY A 38 -39.62 48.47 33.70
CA GLY A 38 -40.78 48.71 32.85
C GLY A 38 -40.53 49.87 31.87
N GLU A 39 -41.54 50.15 31.06
CA GLU A 39 -41.84 51.40 30.35
C GLU A 39 -40.79 52.06 29.41
N ALA A 40 -41.03 51.99 28.10
CA ALA A 40 -41.46 53.14 27.26
C ALA A 40 -41.08 52.95 25.77
N VAL A 41 -42.12 53.03 24.93
CA VAL A 41 -42.10 53.05 23.46
C VAL A 41 -41.70 54.46 22.98
N PRO A 42 -40.92 54.60 21.89
CA PRO A 42 -41.54 55.12 20.66
C PRO A 42 -41.11 54.44 19.34
N THR A 43 -42.09 54.38 18.45
CA THR A 43 -42.10 53.95 17.05
C THR A 43 -41.17 54.77 16.13
N GLY A 44 -40.49 54.10 15.19
CA GLY A 44 -39.87 54.72 14.01
C GLY A 44 -39.12 53.70 13.12
N PRO A 45 -39.34 53.64 11.79
CA PRO A 45 -38.86 52.54 10.95
C PRO A 45 -37.55 52.89 10.23
N ALA A 46 -36.58 51.97 10.24
CA ALA A 46 -35.59 51.84 9.16
C ALA A 46 -34.84 50.52 9.31
N SER A 47 -35.13 49.56 8.43
CA SER A 47 -34.23 48.43 8.17
C SER A 47 -33.02 48.93 7.39
N PRO A 48 -31.77 48.74 7.85
CA PRO A 48 -30.64 48.74 6.94
C PRO A 48 -30.56 47.36 6.29
N SER A 49 -30.93 47.32 5.01
CA SER A 49 -30.62 46.25 4.08
C SER A 49 -29.13 45.89 4.17
N ARG A 50 -28.83 44.66 4.54
CA ARG A 50 -27.47 44.11 4.45
C ARG A 50 -27.17 43.86 2.97
N THR A 51 -26.56 44.85 2.30
CA THR A 51 -25.83 44.60 1.07
C THR A 51 -24.61 43.76 1.41
N SER A 52 -24.73 42.44 1.27
CA SER A 52 -23.59 41.55 1.19
C SER A 52 -22.91 41.82 -0.16
N GLY A 53 -22.04 42.83 -0.16
CA GLY A 53 -21.06 43.01 -1.22
C GLY A 53 -20.11 41.84 -1.17
N ARG A 54 -20.09 41.01 -2.21
CA ARG A 54 -18.94 40.16 -2.45
C ARG A 54 -17.78 41.10 -2.74
N ASP A 55 -16.89 41.28 -1.77
CA ASP A 55 -15.58 41.91 -1.99
C ASP A 55 -14.80 41.05 -2.99
N ARG A 56 -15.05 41.30 -4.27
CA ARG A 56 -14.14 40.89 -5.32
C ARG A 56 -12.93 41.78 -5.16
N VAL A 57 -11.87 41.20 -4.59
CA VAL A 57 -10.57 41.87 -4.45
C VAL A 57 -10.17 42.38 -5.83
N ASP A 58 -10.24 43.69 -6.02
CA ASP A 58 -9.92 44.33 -7.30
C ASP A 58 -8.41 44.38 -7.46
N VAL A 59 -7.86 43.31 -8.04
CA VAL A 59 -6.42 43.10 -8.25
C VAL A 59 -5.84 44.24 -9.09
N ARG A 60 -6.61 44.83 -10.02
CA ARG A 60 -6.17 45.94 -10.86
C ARG A 60 -6.06 47.25 -10.10
N GLY A 61 -6.96 47.51 -9.15
CA GLY A 61 -6.86 48.67 -8.24
C GLY A 61 -5.65 48.57 -7.30
N TRP A 62 -5.31 47.37 -6.83
CA TRP A 62 -4.13 47.11 -6.01
C TRP A 62 -2.81 47.31 -6.79
N LEU A 63 -2.77 46.91 -8.06
CA LEU A 63 -1.60 47.08 -8.95
C LEU A 63 -1.35 48.54 -9.37
N GLY A 64 -2.38 49.39 -9.37
CA GLY A 64 -2.25 50.82 -9.72
C GLY A 64 -1.65 51.69 -8.59
N GLY A 65 -1.62 51.17 -7.36
CA GLY A 65 -1.11 51.83 -6.15
C GLY A 65 0.38 51.57 -5.88
N ILE A 66 1.12 50.97 -6.82
CA ILE A 66 2.56 50.72 -6.72
C ILE A 66 3.33 52.03 -6.95
N ARG A 67 3.11 53.01 -6.09
CA ARG A 67 4.11 54.06 -5.87
C ARG A 67 5.21 53.39 -5.06
N LEU A 68 6.44 53.49 -5.54
CA LEU A 68 7.65 52.88 -4.95
C LEU A 68 7.89 53.43 -3.53
N SER A 69 7.04 53.07 -2.59
CA SER A 69 7.09 53.43 -1.18
C SER A 69 8.07 52.48 -0.50
N GLY A 70 8.94 53.00 0.37
CA GLY A 70 9.86 52.18 1.16
C GLY A 70 9.15 51.05 1.94
N PHE A 71 7.88 51.25 2.29
CA PHE A 71 7.04 50.20 2.89
C PHE A 71 6.85 48.98 1.98
N MET A 72 6.68 49.17 0.67
CA MET A 72 6.56 48.06 -0.28
C MET A 72 7.87 47.28 -0.39
N VAL A 73 9.01 47.97 -0.38
CA VAL A 73 10.33 47.33 -0.41
C VAL A 73 10.55 46.49 0.85
N ILE A 74 10.15 47.00 2.02
CA ILE A 74 10.23 46.26 3.29
C ILE A 74 9.31 45.04 3.27
N MET A 75 8.05 45.17 2.81
CA MET A 75 7.12 44.05 2.70
C MET A 75 7.63 42.96 1.74
N LEU A 76 8.11 43.35 0.57
CA LEU A 76 8.69 42.43 -0.40
C LEU A 76 9.91 41.71 0.21
N GLY A 77 10.78 42.46 0.89
CA GLY A 77 11.94 41.89 1.60
C GLY A 77 11.54 40.87 2.65
N LEU A 78 10.48 41.13 3.43
CA LEU A 78 9.97 40.18 4.43
C LEU A 78 9.38 38.91 3.80
N VAL A 79 8.64 39.03 2.69
CA VAL A 79 8.12 37.86 1.96
C VAL A 79 9.26 37.01 1.42
N VAL A 80 10.29 37.63 0.83
CA VAL A 80 11.47 36.91 0.32
C VAL A 80 12.23 36.24 1.46
N LEU A 81 12.42 36.92 2.59
CA LEU A 81 13.05 36.36 3.79
C LEU A 81 12.27 35.14 4.30
N ALA A 82 10.95 35.25 4.42
CA ALA A 82 10.07 34.17 4.87
C ALA A 82 10.14 32.97 3.91
N ALA A 83 10.12 33.21 2.60
CA ALA A 83 10.25 32.16 1.60
C ALA A 83 11.61 31.46 1.68
N PHE A 84 12.70 32.20 1.91
CA PHE A 84 14.05 31.63 2.03
C PHE A 84 14.19 30.73 3.27
N VAL A 85 13.58 31.11 4.39
CA VAL A 85 13.54 30.29 5.62
C VAL A 85 12.67 29.04 5.42
N LEU A 86 11.55 29.14 4.69
CA LEU A 86 10.60 28.05 4.52
C LEU A 86 11.02 27.05 3.43
N ALA A 87 11.70 27.51 2.38
CA ALA A 87 12.18 26.67 1.27
C ALA A 87 12.91 25.38 1.71
N PRO A 88 13.92 25.42 2.61
CA PRO A 88 14.58 24.21 3.07
C PRO A 88 13.64 23.26 3.83
N THR A 89 12.63 23.77 4.53
CA THR A 89 11.68 22.95 5.31
C THR A 89 10.72 22.13 4.43
N VAL A 90 10.36 22.66 3.25
CA VAL A 90 9.52 21.94 2.30
C VAL A 90 10.30 20.80 1.66
N GLY A 91 11.57 21.05 1.30
CA GLY A 91 12.46 20.02 0.76
C GLY A 91 12.67 18.85 1.73
N THR A 92 12.96 19.15 3.00
CA THR A 92 13.18 18.13 4.03
C THR A 92 11.92 17.34 4.34
N TYR A 93 10.74 17.96 4.33
CA TYR A 93 9.48 17.25 4.55
C TYR A 93 9.18 16.21 3.46
N LEU A 94 9.45 16.53 2.19
CA LEU A 94 9.26 15.59 1.08
C LEU A 94 10.26 14.44 1.14
N ASP A 95 11.52 14.73 1.46
CA ASP A 95 12.58 13.73 1.63
C ASP A 95 12.28 12.78 2.80
N GLN A 96 11.80 13.30 3.93
CA GLN A 96 11.35 12.49 5.07
C GLN A 96 10.23 11.53 4.70
N ARG A 97 9.28 11.94 3.85
CA ARG A 97 8.18 11.06 3.42
C ARG A 97 8.68 9.89 2.57
N GLN A 98 9.62 10.14 1.67
CA GLN A 98 10.23 9.10 0.84
C GLN A 98 11.07 8.15 1.70
N GLN A 99 11.86 8.68 2.64
CA GLN A 99 12.62 7.86 3.58
C GLN A 99 11.71 6.99 4.45
N ILE A 100 10.62 7.53 4.99
CA ILE A 100 9.67 6.72 5.79
C ILE A 100 9.09 5.57 4.97
N ALA A 101 8.69 5.81 3.72
CA ALA A 101 8.15 4.76 2.86
C ALA A 101 9.21 3.67 2.57
N ALA A 102 10.44 4.09 2.22
CA ALA A 102 11.54 3.16 1.96
C ALA A 102 11.94 2.36 3.21
N LEU A 103 11.99 2.98 4.39
CA LEU A 103 12.30 2.30 5.65
C LEU A 103 11.19 1.30 6.01
N GLN A 104 9.92 1.65 5.81
CA GLN A 104 8.80 0.74 6.07
C GLN A 104 8.87 -0.50 5.17
N GLU A 105 9.19 -0.31 3.89
CA GLU A 105 9.39 -1.43 2.96
C GLU A 105 10.58 -2.31 3.37
N ALA A 106 11.70 -1.70 3.76
CA ALA A 106 12.88 -2.43 4.23
C ALA A 106 12.59 -3.27 5.49
N VAL A 107 11.81 -2.72 6.44
CA VAL A 107 11.38 -3.45 7.64
C VAL A 107 10.48 -4.62 7.25
N ALA A 108 9.49 -4.40 6.38
CA ALA A 108 8.60 -5.47 5.94
C ALA A 108 9.34 -6.62 5.23
N LEU A 109 10.35 -6.29 4.41
CA LEU A 109 11.21 -7.30 3.77
C LEU A 109 12.03 -8.08 4.81
N SER A 110 12.61 -7.40 5.78
CA SER A 110 13.40 -8.03 6.84
C SER A 110 12.55 -8.93 7.74
N GLU A 111 11.34 -8.50 8.09
CA GLU A 111 10.38 -9.31 8.86
C GLU A 111 9.98 -10.58 8.10
N LYS A 112 9.77 -10.47 6.79
CA LYS A 112 9.49 -11.62 5.93
C LYS A 112 10.66 -12.60 5.88
N GLU A 113 11.88 -12.11 5.72
CA GLU A 113 13.09 -12.94 5.69
C GLU A 113 13.28 -13.68 7.03
N VAL A 114 13.06 -13.00 8.16
CA VAL A 114 13.09 -13.64 9.48
C VAL A 114 12.04 -14.74 9.58
N ALA A 115 10.80 -14.48 9.17
CA ALA A 115 9.73 -15.48 9.19
C ALA A 115 10.06 -16.71 8.31
N ASP A 116 10.63 -16.48 7.13
CA ASP A 116 11.04 -17.56 6.22
C ASP A 116 12.19 -18.39 6.81
N LEU A 117 13.16 -17.74 7.47
CA LEU A 117 14.28 -18.41 8.15
C LEU A 117 13.81 -19.19 9.38
N GLU A 118 12.86 -18.65 10.16
CA GLU A 118 12.25 -19.35 11.29
C GLU A 118 11.46 -20.59 10.82
N ALA A 119 10.66 -20.46 9.75
CA ALA A 119 9.94 -21.58 9.16
C ALA A 119 10.87 -22.65 8.57
N GLN A 120 12.02 -22.24 8.01
CA GLN A 120 13.07 -23.19 7.65
C GLN A 120 13.60 -23.89 8.90
N ARG A 121 14.06 -23.13 9.90
CA ARG A 121 14.64 -23.68 11.13
C ARG A 121 13.73 -24.69 11.82
N GLU A 122 12.43 -24.43 11.85
CA GLU A 122 11.44 -25.37 12.39
C GLU A 122 11.42 -26.68 11.60
N ARG A 123 11.40 -26.62 10.25
CA ARG A 123 11.50 -27.81 9.39
C ARG A 123 12.80 -28.58 9.60
N TRP A 124 13.93 -27.90 9.77
CA TRP A 124 15.21 -28.54 10.07
C TRP A 124 15.28 -29.14 11.47
N THR A 125 14.36 -28.81 12.38
CA THR A 125 14.31 -29.39 13.73
C THR A 125 13.67 -30.79 13.74
N ASP A 126 12.91 -31.15 12.71
CA ASP A 126 12.31 -32.47 12.57
C ASP A 126 13.34 -33.53 12.13
N PRO A 127 13.60 -34.58 12.95
CA PRO A 127 14.50 -35.68 12.58
C PRO A 127 14.10 -36.40 11.28
N ALA A 128 12.81 -36.49 10.97
CA ALA A 128 12.32 -37.11 9.75
C ALA A 128 12.73 -36.30 8.50
N TYR A 129 12.70 -34.97 8.60
CA TYR A 129 13.14 -34.09 7.53
C TYR A 129 14.64 -34.20 7.27
N ILE A 130 15.47 -34.20 8.33
CA ILE A 130 16.93 -34.37 8.22
C ILE A 130 17.28 -35.71 7.58
N THR A 131 16.66 -36.81 8.02
CA THR A 131 16.96 -38.15 7.51
C THR A 131 16.57 -38.32 6.04
N THR A 132 15.45 -37.71 5.62
CA THR A 132 15.03 -37.69 4.20
C THR A 132 16.01 -36.90 3.35
N GLN A 133 16.37 -35.67 3.76
CA GLN A 133 17.33 -34.83 3.03
C GLN A 133 18.74 -35.44 2.97
N ALA A 134 19.19 -36.08 4.04
CA ALA A 134 20.46 -36.80 4.06
C ALA A 134 20.45 -38.03 3.15
N ARG A 135 19.32 -38.73 3.00
CA ARG A 135 19.20 -39.85 2.07
C ARG A 135 19.24 -39.39 0.62
N GLU A 136 18.48 -38.35 0.28
CA GLU A 136 18.41 -37.81 -1.09
C GLU A 136 19.75 -37.25 -1.57
N ARG A 137 20.47 -36.53 -0.70
CA ARG A 137 21.71 -35.84 -1.09
C ARG A 137 23.00 -36.61 -0.79
N LEU A 138 23.04 -37.32 0.33
CA LEU A 138 24.25 -37.94 0.86
C LEU A 138 24.18 -39.48 0.85
N TYR A 139 23.09 -40.06 0.33
CA TYR A 139 22.84 -41.52 0.34
C TYR A 139 22.99 -42.13 1.74
N TYR A 140 22.63 -41.38 2.78
CA TYR A 140 22.78 -41.83 4.16
C TYR A 140 21.76 -42.95 4.47
N VAL A 141 22.25 -44.02 5.09
CA VAL A 141 21.44 -45.19 5.47
C VAL A 141 21.48 -45.40 6.97
N ARG A 142 20.37 -45.87 7.55
CA ARG A 142 20.38 -46.29 8.95
C ARG A 142 21.09 -47.64 9.08
N PRO A 143 21.83 -47.88 10.18
CA PRO A 143 22.40 -49.19 10.42
C PRO A 143 21.29 -50.26 10.44
N GLY A 144 21.39 -51.24 9.54
CA GLY A 144 20.40 -52.31 9.33
C GLY A 144 19.48 -52.17 8.12
N GLU A 145 19.59 -51.08 7.34
CA GLU A 145 18.78 -50.84 6.13
C GLU A 145 19.52 -51.34 4.87
N VAL A 146 18.88 -52.17 4.04
CA VAL A 146 19.47 -52.75 2.82
C VAL A 146 19.10 -51.90 1.61
N VAL A 147 20.10 -51.32 0.94
CA VAL A 147 19.89 -50.50 -0.27
C VAL A 147 19.80 -51.41 -1.50
N TYR A 148 18.69 -51.32 -2.23
CA TYR A 148 18.56 -51.92 -3.56
C TYR A 148 18.84 -50.85 -4.62
N LEU A 149 19.91 -51.00 -5.38
CA LEU A 149 20.07 -50.27 -6.64
C LEU A 149 19.41 -51.11 -7.73
N VAL A 150 18.34 -50.57 -8.34
CA VAL A 150 17.75 -51.15 -9.54
C VAL A 150 18.56 -50.65 -10.72
N ASP A 151 19.51 -51.47 -11.17
CA ASP A 151 20.17 -51.25 -12.46
C ASP A 151 19.16 -51.64 -13.55
N ASN A 152 18.59 -50.64 -14.22
CA ASN A 152 17.64 -50.87 -15.30
C ASN A 152 18.43 -51.24 -16.57
N ASP A 153 18.85 -52.50 -16.64
CA ASP A 153 19.52 -53.07 -17.83
C ASP A 153 18.50 -53.38 -18.95
N LEU A 154 17.52 -52.49 -19.13
CA LEU A 154 16.53 -52.58 -20.19
C LEU A 154 17.16 -52.03 -21.48
N PRO A 155 16.97 -52.72 -22.63
CA PRO A 155 17.38 -52.18 -23.91
C PRO A 155 16.70 -50.81 -24.12
N ALA A 156 17.44 -49.83 -24.65
CA ALA A 156 17.01 -48.43 -24.77
C ALA A 156 15.63 -48.21 -25.44
N ALA A 157 15.13 -49.20 -26.18
CA ALA A 157 13.79 -49.20 -26.78
C ALA A 157 12.64 -49.44 -25.78
N ALA A 158 12.92 -49.89 -24.55
CA ALA A 158 11.94 -50.22 -23.52
C ALA A 158 11.94 -49.23 -22.34
N VAL A 159 12.80 -48.20 -22.37
CA VAL A 159 12.81 -47.12 -21.38
C VAL A 159 11.74 -46.09 -21.78
N PRO A 160 10.73 -45.81 -20.94
CA PRO A 160 9.82 -44.71 -21.18
C PRO A 160 10.61 -43.41 -21.28
N GLN A 161 10.47 -42.66 -22.38
CA GLN A 161 11.13 -41.36 -22.49
C GLN A 161 10.59 -40.45 -21.37
N GLU A 162 11.49 -39.98 -20.51
CA GLU A 162 11.18 -38.92 -19.56
C GLU A 162 10.70 -37.71 -20.37
N GLU A 163 9.50 -37.22 -20.06
CA GLU A 163 8.97 -36.03 -20.73
C GLU A 163 9.97 -34.89 -20.56
N ASP A 164 10.41 -34.33 -21.70
CA ASP A 164 11.35 -33.23 -21.74
C ASP A 164 10.91 -32.13 -20.78
N LYS A 165 11.83 -31.70 -19.90
CA LYS A 165 11.62 -30.61 -18.96
C LYS A 165 10.97 -29.43 -19.67
N VAL A 166 9.75 -29.10 -19.27
CA VAL A 166 9.07 -27.86 -19.67
C VAL A 166 9.97 -26.70 -19.23
N THR A 167 10.63 -26.06 -20.21
CA THR A 167 11.49 -24.91 -19.96
C THR A 167 10.61 -23.73 -19.52
N ASP A 168 11.11 -22.90 -18.59
CA ASP A 168 10.44 -21.69 -18.12
C ASP A 168 10.41 -20.58 -19.20
N ASP A 169 11.09 -20.80 -20.33
CA ASP A 169 10.95 -19.96 -21.50
C ASP A 169 9.58 -20.17 -22.13
N VAL A 170 8.73 -19.15 -22.01
CA VAL A 170 7.44 -19.08 -22.70
C VAL A 170 7.70 -19.14 -24.21
N ALA A 171 7.56 -20.32 -24.80
CA ALA A 171 7.51 -20.47 -26.24
C ALA A 171 6.31 -19.68 -26.75
N VAL A 172 6.57 -18.54 -27.41
CA VAL A 172 5.54 -17.77 -28.12
C VAL A 172 5.00 -18.69 -29.21
N THR A 173 3.91 -19.38 -28.88
CA THR A 173 3.19 -20.19 -29.85
C THR A 173 2.73 -19.22 -30.94
N ARG A 174 2.95 -19.58 -32.22
CA ARG A 174 2.57 -18.75 -33.39
C ARG A 174 1.07 -18.43 -33.46
N THR A 175 0.32 -18.98 -32.52
CA THR A 175 -1.12 -18.87 -32.39
C THR A 175 -1.44 -18.23 -31.05
N ASP A 176 -1.63 -16.91 -31.06
CA ASP A 176 -2.21 -16.20 -29.92
C ASP A 176 -3.70 -16.57 -29.82
N TRP A 177 -4.02 -17.43 -28.85
CA TRP A 177 -5.37 -17.91 -28.60
C TRP A 177 -6.34 -16.76 -28.29
N MET A 178 -5.87 -15.67 -27.69
CA MET A 178 -6.68 -14.50 -27.37
C MET A 178 -7.10 -13.80 -28.67
N SER A 179 -6.15 -13.60 -29.58
CA SER A 179 -6.43 -13.07 -30.92
C SER A 179 -7.36 -13.98 -31.73
N GLN A 180 -7.25 -15.31 -31.58
CA GLN A 180 -8.16 -16.25 -32.24
C GLN A 180 -9.58 -16.21 -31.67
N LEU A 181 -9.73 -16.09 -30.35
CA LEU A 181 -11.03 -15.97 -29.69
C LEU A 181 -11.77 -14.71 -30.18
N VAL A 182 -11.09 -13.56 -30.14
CA VAL A 182 -11.68 -12.27 -30.57
C VAL A 182 -12.04 -12.31 -32.05
N ARG A 183 -11.19 -12.89 -32.89
CA ARG A 183 -11.48 -13.08 -34.32
C ARG A 183 -12.69 -13.97 -34.55
N SER A 184 -12.84 -15.05 -33.78
CA SER A 184 -13.99 -15.96 -33.89
C SER A 184 -15.30 -15.23 -33.56
N VAL A 185 -15.33 -14.47 -32.47
CA VAL A 185 -16.50 -13.66 -32.07
C VAL A 185 -16.83 -12.60 -33.13
N ALA A 186 -15.82 -11.88 -33.62
CA ALA A 186 -16.02 -10.88 -34.67
C ALA A 186 -16.55 -11.51 -35.98
N THR A 187 -16.01 -12.66 -36.38
CA THR A 187 -16.44 -13.39 -37.58
C THR A 187 -17.86 -13.92 -37.42
N ALA A 188 -18.21 -14.44 -36.24
CA ALA A 188 -19.56 -14.90 -35.93
C ALA A 188 -20.58 -13.75 -35.94
N GLY A 189 -20.21 -12.57 -35.45
CA GLY A 189 -21.07 -11.37 -35.50
C GLY A 189 -21.28 -10.82 -36.92
N LEU A 190 -20.31 -11.04 -37.82
CA LEU A 190 -20.40 -10.65 -39.23
C LEU A 190 -21.06 -11.71 -40.11
N ALA A 191 -21.22 -12.95 -39.61
CA ALA A 191 -21.85 -14.02 -40.35
C ALA A 191 -23.34 -13.68 -40.58
N ARG A 192 -23.70 -13.48 -41.84
CA ARG A 192 -25.10 -13.25 -42.24
C ARG A 192 -25.85 -14.57 -42.08
N THR A 193 -26.76 -14.64 -41.10
CA THR A 193 -27.62 -15.81 -40.90
C THR A 193 -28.44 -16.05 -42.17
N ALA A 194 -28.16 -17.16 -42.86
CA ALA A 194 -29.03 -17.66 -43.91
C ALA A 194 -30.24 -18.30 -43.22
N ALA A 195 -31.42 -17.71 -43.39
CA ALA A 195 -32.66 -18.32 -42.92
C ALA A 195 -32.83 -19.69 -43.60
N PRO A 196 -33.02 -20.79 -42.86
CA PRO A 196 -33.25 -22.09 -43.47
C PRO A 196 -34.62 -22.06 -44.17
N THR A 197 -34.60 -22.07 -45.50
CA THR A 197 -35.77 -22.40 -46.30
C THR A 197 -36.03 -23.90 -46.14
N ILE A 198 -36.90 -24.25 -45.17
CA ILE A 198 -37.46 -25.59 -45.04
C ILE A 198 -38.41 -25.79 -46.24
N GLY A 199 -37.85 -26.30 -47.34
CA GLY A 199 -38.60 -26.69 -48.53
C GLY A 199 -39.30 -28.02 -48.29
N VAL A 200 -40.63 -27.99 -48.34
CA VAL A 200 -41.54 -29.14 -48.32
C VAL A 200 -41.18 -30.12 -49.44
N PRO A 201 -41.04 -31.44 -49.20
CA PRO A 201 -40.82 -32.41 -50.28
C PRO A 201 -42.08 -32.55 -51.15
N ALA A 202 -41.93 -32.41 -52.47
CA ALA A 202 -42.99 -32.61 -53.46
C ALA A 202 -43.38 -34.11 -53.57
N PRO A 203 -44.66 -34.45 -53.81
CA PRO A 203 -45.10 -35.85 -53.91
C PRO A 203 -44.61 -36.52 -55.22
N PRO A 204 -44.32 -37.83 -55.21
CA PRO A 204 -43.88 -38.54 -56.40
C PRO A 204 -45.04 -38.71 -57.39
N ALA A 205 -44.77 -38.44 -58.67
CA ALA A 205 -45.68 -38.63 -59.80
C ALA A 205 -45.82 -40.13 -60.18
N PRO A 206 -46.95 -40.56 -60.79
CA PRO A 206 -47.27 -41.96 -61.08
C PRO A 206 -46.44 -42.58 -62.20
#